data_AF-A0A9P1FJW3-F1
#
_entry.id   AF-A0A9P1FJW3-F1
#
_cell.length_a   1.000
_cell.length_b   1.000
_cell.length_c   1.000
_cell.angle_alpha   90.00
_cell.angle_beta   90.00
_cell.angle_gamma   90.00
#
_symmetry.space_group_name_H-M   'P 1'
#
loop_
_entity.id
_entity.type
_entity.pdbx_description
1 polymer ?
#
loop_
_entity_poly.entity_id
_entity_poly.type
_entity_poly.pdbx_seq_one_letter_code
_entity_poly.pdbx_strand_id
1 'polypeptide(L)'
;MPCPNTDPVAALDWLFSSLEKDLKESKMWPIRLMQHKHQDTLRNLLAKHSQLIEEKYFVLQQWKVQKDAGQSLDLAVLTGVIVDVASIRDAYLGDAAAAAGLSKPKGGKKRKSADDTSQDHRSKRPRLTPFISPHVLEATKEYDCRKPVTPTPLGELLLENYASGKNAMAREKQYPWLKGDYSFMLSSLQGDLKWVNHTYGSAVYTIPGAHPKRILHDMAHSQYLGTGKTLNGGALVVLCETGLWGNMQGPGKYDEKLQVALQEAHADFLAWKKQNKIACTQPRFTLARVNRRHRQMWPVLNSKAIAGKTISFFLTERAVAWANRPNATLLEKTLATCLWSYARMVSVMDSAKNIFTEAEAEQFQEHCFVHLQAYANLNVQGFKAKGKEPGRNCFVLLPKHHFLYHAGVDAKETRLNPKHFMLLSAESFVGYVGRIGRRTHRSSLTLRTIQKYLALMHLHVQRLERGEQS
;
A
#
# COMPACT_ATOMS: atom_id res chain seq x y z
N MET A 1 12.04 37.86 9.57
CA MET A 1 11.70 37.95 11.01
C MET A 1 11.35 39.40 11.30
N PRO A 2 10.13 39.71 11.79
CA PRO A 2 9.76 41.04 12.26
C PRO A 2 10.64 41.47 13.45
N CYS A 3 10.89 42.77 13.63
CA CYS A 3 11.70 43.27 14.74
C CYS A 3 10.88 43.27 16.04
N PRO A 4 11.30 42.54 17.10
CA PRO A 4 10.53 42.40 18.33
C PRO A 4 10.25 43.72 19.05
N ASN A 5 11.16 44.70 18.92
CA ASN A 5 11.05 45.99 19.60
C ASN A 5 10.06 46.95 18.92
N THR A 6 9.73 46.73 17.65
CA THR A 6 8.84 47.61 16.89
C THR A 6 7.46 47.00 16.66
N ASP A 7 7.37 45.67 16.54
CA ASP A 7 6.11 44.95 16.38
C ASP A 7 6.20 43.57 17.05
N PRO A 8 6.02 43.52 18.39
CA PRO A 8 6.16 42.29 19.17
C PRO A 8 5.09 41.26 18.81
N VAL A 9 3.92 41.69 18.32
CA VAL A 9 2.81 40.80 17.95
C VAL A 9 3.13 40.07 16.64
N ALA A 10 3.57 40.80 15.61
CA ALA A 10 3.98 40.17 14.35
C ALA A 10 5.21 39.29 14.54
N ALA A 11 6.17 39.70 15.39
CA ALA A 11 7.34 38.89 15.73
C ALA A 11 6.94 37.56 16.39
N LEU A 12 5.99 37.59 17.32
CA LEU A 12 5.43 36.41 17.97
C LEU A 12 4.73 35.48 16.97
N ASP A 13 3.86 36.01 16.11
CA ASP A 13 3.10 35.21 15.15
C ASP A 13 4.00 34.58 14.08
N TRP A 14 5.03 35.31 13.63
CA TRP A 14 6.08 34.76 12.76
C TRP A 14 6.85 33.64 13.45
N LEU A 15 7.15 33.79 14.74
CA LEU A 15 7.88 32.80 15.52
C LEU A 15 7.05 31.52 15.72
N PHE A 16 5.77 31.65 16.09
CA PHE A 16 4.86 30.50 16.17
C PHE A 16 4.77 29.76 14.84
N SER A 17 4.64 30.50 13.73
CA SER A 17 4.57 29.91 12.39
C SER A 17 5.87 29.19 12.00
N SER A 18 7.03 29.78 12.32
CA SER A 18 8.35 29.17 12.11
C SER A 18 8.56 27.94 12.98
N LEU A 19 8.21 27.99 14.27
CA LEU A 19 8.32 26.86 15.18
C LEU A 19 7.38 25.73 14.79
N GLU A 20 6.14 26.02 14.44
CA GLU A 20 5.18 25.00 14.00
C GLU A 20 5.63 24.35 12.69
N LYS A 21 6.23 25.12 11.78
CA LYS A 21 6.87 24.60 10.57
C LYS A 21 8.06 23.70 10.91
N ASP A 22 8.96 24.13 11.79
CA ASP A 22 10.13 23.37 12.22
C ASP A 22 9.73 22.08 12.95
N LEU A 23 8.65 22.11 13.75
CA LEU A 23 8.08 20.94 14.44
C LEU A 23 7.43 19.95 13.46
N LYS A 24 6.78 20.46 12.40
CA LYS A 24 6.23 19.62 11.33
C LYS A 24 7.35 19.01 10.49
N GLU A 25 8.42 19.76 10.22
CA GLU A 25 9.60 19.25 9.53
C GLU A 25 10.36 18.24 10.39
N SER A 26 10.54 18.49 11.69
CA SER A 26 11.22 17.57 12.61
C SER A 26 10.48 16.24 12.79
N LYS A 27 9.14 16.26 12.83
CA LYS A 27 8.30 15.05 12.77
C LYS A 27 8.49 14.24 11.48
N MET A 28 8.99 14.86 10.40
CA MET A 28 9.30 14.20 9.12
C MET A 28 10.77 13.75 9.02
N TRP A 29 11.66 14.15 9.94
CA TRP A 29 13.08 13.80 9.93
C TRP A 29 13.36 12.30 10.16
N PRO A 30 12.62 11.57 11.03
CA PRO A 30 12.76 10.11 11.15
C PRO A 30 12.54 9.38 9.81
N ILE A 31 11.63 9.90 8.97
CA ILE A 31 11.29 9.30 7.67
C ILE A 31 12.40 9.53 6.65
N ARG A 32 13.09 10.68 6.70
CA ARG A 32 14.20 11.01 5.78
C ARG A 32 15.51 10.31 6.15
N LEU A 33 15.70 9.95 7.42
CA LEU A 33 16.95 9.37 7.94
C LEU A 33 16.98 7.82 7.96
N MET A 34 15.91 7.14 7.52
CA MET A 34 15.80 5.67 7.47
C MET A 34 16.84 4.95 6.57
N GLN A 35 17.79 5.65 5.96
CA GLN A 35 18.83 5.07 5.10
C GLN A 35 20.20 4.86 5.78
N HIS A 36 20.38 5.21 7.06
CA HIS A 36 21.70 5.17 7.71
C HIS A 36 21.84 4.14 8.84
N LYS A 37 23.08 3.63 9.01
CA LYS A 37 23.55 2.61 9.98
C LYS A 37 23.50 3.02 11.47
N HIS A 38 23.05 4.23 11.80
CA HIS A 38 23.15 4.83 13.14
C HIS A 38 21.78 5.13 13.79
N GLN A 39 20.80 4.24 13.59
CA GLN A 39 19.41 4.46 14.01
C GLN A 39 19.25 4.71 15.51
N ASP A 40 20.00 4.03 16.37
CA ASP A 40 19.83 4.15 17.83
C ASP A 40 20.39 5.48 18.37
N THR A 41 21.54 5.94 17.84
CA THR A 41 22.09 7.27 18.18
C THR A 41 21.15 8.39 17.75
N LEU A 42 20.58 8.28 16.54
CA LEU A 42 19.60 9.25 16.03
C LEU A 42 18.28 9.22 16.82
N ARG A 43 17.82 8.04 17.25
CA ARG A 43 16.63 7.90 18.12
C ARG A 43 16.85 8.56 19.48
N ASN A 44 18.00 8.36 20.11
CA ASN A 44 18.31 8.96 21.41
C ASN A 44 18.43 10.49 21.32
N LEU A 45 19.03 11.01 20.25
CA LEU A 45 19.07 12.44 19.96
C LEU A 45 17.66 13.00 19.72
N LEU A 46 16.85 12.33 18.91
CA LEU A 46 15.45 12.73 18.68
C LEU A 46 14.64 12.73 19.99
N ALA A 47 14.79 11.72 20.83
CA ALA A 47 14.09 11.67 22.12
C ALA A 47 14.49 12.84 23.04
N LYS A 48 15.79 13.09 23.20
CA LYS A 48 16.32 14.17 24.04
C LYS A 48 15.84 15.55 23.55
N HIS A 49 15.96 15.82 22.25
CA HIS A 49 15.57 17.12 21.71
C HIS A 49 14.04 17.28 21.59
N SER A 50 13.28 16.20 21.39
CA SER A 50 11.80 16.25 21.38
C SER A 50 11.25 16.65 22.75
N GLN A 51 11.80 16.11 23.84
CA GLN A 51 11.37 16.48 25.19
C GLN A 51 11.60 17.97 25.47
N LEU A 52 12.79 18.49 25.16
CA LEU A 52 13.13 19.91 25.30
C LEU A 52 12.22 20.81 24.44
N ILE A 53 11.89 20.39 23.23
CA ILE A 53 10.97 21.12 22.34
C ILE A 53 9.53 21.09 22.90
N GLU A 54 9.07 19.98 23.44
CA GLU A 54 7.74 19.85 24.05
C GLU A 54 7.60 20.72 25.30
N GLU A 55 8.61 20.75 26.17
CA GLU A 55 8.66 21.63 27.35
C GLU A 55 8.53 23.10 26.95
N LYS A 56 9.29 23.54 25.93
CA LYS A 56 9.23 24.93 25.44
C LYS A 56 7.93 25.23 24.70
N TYR A 57 7.37 24.26 23.97
CA TYR A 57 6.07 24.40 23.31
C TYR A 57 4.93 24.53 24.32
N PHE A 58 4.99 23.82 25.44
CA PHE A 58 4.02 23.93 26.52
C PHE A 58 4.02 25.34 27.13
N VAL A 59 5.19 25.92 27.39
CA VAL A 59 5.32 27.33 27.83
C VAL A 59 4.68 28.28 26.83
N LEU A 60 4.94 28.10 25.52
CA LEU A 60 4.34 28.90 24.46
C LEU A 60 2.81 28.75 24.37
N GLN A 61 2.26 27.57 24.65
CA GLN A 61 0.80 27.36 24.68
C GLN A 61 0.14 28.06 25.87
N GLN A 62 0.73 27.97 27.07
CA GLN A 62 0.23 28.71 28.23
C GLN A 62 0.23 30.22 27.96
N TRP A 63 1.23 30.71 27.26
CA TRP A 63 1.36 32.10 26.87
C TRP A 63 0.32 32.57 25.87
N LYS A 64 -0.03 31.71 24.90
CA LYS A 64 -1.12 31.99 23.98
C LYS A 64 -2.44 32.17 24.74
N VAL A 65 -2.70 31.32 25.72
CA VAL A 65 -3.88 31.43 26.60
C VAL A 65 -3.86 32.74 27.40
N GLN A 66 -2.72 33.13 27.97
CA GLN A 66 -2.58 34.40 28.70
C GLN A 66 -2.79 35.63 27.80
N LYS A 67 -2.25 35.59 26.57
CA LYS A 67 -2.45 36.63 25.54
C LYS A 67 -3.93 36.76 25.17
N ASP A 68 -4.60 35.64 24.91
CA ASP A 68 -6.02 35.62 24.55
C ASP A 68 -6.90 36.11 25.71
N ALA A 69 -6.42 35.99 26.95
CA ALA A 69 -7.04 36.55 28.16
C ALA A 69 -6.70 38.03 28.43
N GLY A 70 -5.96 38.70 27.55
CA GLY A 70 -5.60 40.12 27.68
C GLY A 70 -4.54 40.41 28.75
N GLN A 71 -3.80 39.41 29.22
CA GLN A 71 -2.74 39.61 30.22
C GLN A 71 -1.47 40.17 29.57
N SER A 72 -0.80 41.08 30.28
CA SER A 72 0.49 41.63 29.85
C SER A 72 1.56 40.53 29.84
N LEU A 73 2.28 40.40 28.74
CA LEU A 73 3.33 39.40 28.56
C LEU A 73 4.71 39.98 28.95
N ASP A 74 5.53 39.19 29.64
CA ASP A 74 6.92 39.54 29.94
C ASP A 74 7.83 39.25 28.73
N LEU A 75 8.15 40.28 27.95
CA LEU A 75 9.02 40.18 26.77
C LEU A 75 10.39 39.55 27.04
N ALA A 76 10.92 39.62 28.28
CA ALA A 76 12.21 39.03 28.62
C ALA A 76 12.14 37.49 28.62
N VAL A 77 11.07 36.92 29.18
CA VAL A 77 10.85 35.47 29.19
C VAL A 77 10.63 34.94 27.78
N LEU A 78 9.94 35.70 26.92
CA LEU A 78 9.74 35.33 25.51
C LEU A 78 11.07 35.22 24.78
N THR A 79 11.91 36.23 24.96
CA THR A 79 13.21 36.31 24.34
C THR A 79 14.09 35.15 24.81
N GLY A 80 14.01 34.79 26.10
CA GLY A 80 14.68 33.60 26.64
C GLY A 80 14.24 32.30 25.97
N VAL A 81 12.92 32.07 25.84
CA VAL A 81 12.39 30.86 25.17
C VAL A 81 12.81 30.81 23.69
N ILE A 82 12.83 31.95 23.01
CA ILE A 82 13.28 32.04 21.60
C ILE A 82 14.74 31.62 21.46
N VAL A 83 15.62 32.18 22.30
CA VAL A 83 17.05 31.87 22.30
C VAL A 83 17.28 30.39 22.62
N ASP A 84 16.54 29.85 23.59
CA ASP A 84 16.62 28.44 23.97
C ASP A 84 16.23 27.51 22.81
N VAL A 85 15.10 27.76 22.13
CA VAL A 85 14.64 26.88 21.04
C VAL A 85 15.56 26.97 19.82
N ALA A 86 16.08 28.17 19.51
CA ALA A 86 17.08 28.33 18.46
C ALA A 86 18.38 27.55 18.78
N SER A 87 18.83 27.63 20.04
CA SER A 87 19.99 26.88 20.54
C SER A 87 19.78 25.35 20.48
N ILE A 88 18.60 24.87 20.89
CA ILE A 88 18.22 23.44 20.82
C ILE A 88 18.22 22.94 19.37
N ARG A 89 17.71 23.75 18.43
CA ARG A 89 17.70 23.42 17.01
C ARG A 89 19.12 23.33 16.45
N ASP A 90 19.95 24.31 16.73
CA ASP A 90 21.30 24.37 16.19
C ASP A 90 22.18 23.25 16.78
N ALA A 91 22.00 22.92 18.07
CA ALA A 91 22.61 21.75 18.70
C ALA A 91 22.16 20.43 18.05
N TYR A 92 20.85 20.25 17.82
CA TYR A 92 20.33 19.06 17.15
C TYR A 92 20.90 18.90 15.74
N LEU A 93 20.95 19.98 14.95
CA LEU A 93 21.50 19.95 13.60
C LEU A 93 23.00 19.63 13.59
N GLY A 94 23.74 20.14 14.58
CA GLY A 94 25.15 19.79 14.80
C GLY A 94 25.35 18.31 15.11
N ASP A 95 24.60 17.79 16.08
CA ASP A 95 24.67 16.39 16.51
C ASP A 95 24.21 15.42 15.42
N ALA A 96 23.15 15.76 14.69
CA ALA A 96 22.66 14.98 13.56
C ALA A 96 23.66 14.95 12.39
N ALA A 97 24.32 16.08 12.09
CA ALA A 97 25.36 16.13 11.08
C ALA A 97 26.60 15.31 11.48
N ALA A 98 26.98 15.35 12.76
CA ALA A 98 28.07 14.53 13.30
C ALA A 98 27.73 13.04 13.24
N ALA A 99 26.53 12.64 13.68
CA ALA A 99 26.05 11.26 13.65
C ALA A 99 25.89 10.70 12.22
N ALA A 100 25.63 11.57 11.24
CA ALA A 100 25.57 11.20 9.82
C ALA A 100 26.94 11.16 9.14
N GLY A 101 28.04 11.48 9.85
CA GLY A 101 29.38 11.56 9.27
C GLY A 101 29.56 12.72 8.27
N LEU A 102 28.72 13.77 8.37
CA LEU A 102 28.69 14.91 7.46
C LEU A 102 29.53 16.11 7.96
N SER A 103 30.39 15.93 8.96
CA SER A 103 31.33 16.98 9.37
C SER A 103 32.25 17.32 8.20
N LYS A 104 32.13 18.54 7.68
CA LYS A 104 32.91 18.99 6.53
C LYS A 104 34.41 18.94 6.83
N PRO A 105 35.26 18.45 5.90
CA PRO A 105 36.65 18.88 5.91
C PRO A 105 36.70 20.39 5.61
N LYS A 106 37.37 21.16 6.46
CA LYS A 106 37.70 22.56 6.17
C LYS A 106 38.65 22.58 4.95
N GLY A 107 38.13 22.85 3.75
CA GLY A 107 38.96 22.96 2.55
C GLY A 107 38.13 23.24 1.30
N GLY A 108 38.42 24.34 0.60
CA GLY A 108 37.55 24.96 -0.39
C GLY A 108 37.28 24.20 -1.69
N LYS A 109 36.22 24.63 -2.40
CA LYS A 109 36.30 25.22 -3.74
C LYS A 109 34.92 25.76 -4.18
N LYS A 110 34.91 27.00 -4.68
CA LYS A 110 33.77 27.67 -5.33
C LYS A 110 33.25 26.81 -6.48
N ARG A 111 31.94 26.55 -6.53
CA ARG A 111 31.24 26.08 -7.73
C ARG A 111 30.57 27.25 -8.43
N LYS A 112 30.84 27.39 -9.73
CA LYS A 112 30.22 28.32 -10.67
C LYS A 112 28.75 27.93 -10.90
N SER A 113 27.89 28.95 -10.97
CA SER A 113 26.52 28.89 -11.46
C SER A 113 26.49 28.71 -12.98
N ALA A 114 25.50 27.96 -13.48
CA ALA A 114 25.10 27.97 -14.88
C ALA A 114 23.56 27.90 -14.97
N ASP A 115 23.00 29.05 -15.34
CA ASP A 115 21.89 29.35 -16.24
C ASP A 115 20.73 28.37 -16.40
N ASP A 116 19.60 28.80 -15.83
CA ASP A 116 18.39 29.27 -16.52
C ASP A 116 18.18 28.88 -18.00
N THR A 117 17.15 28.07 -18.28
CA THR A 117 16.37 28.16 -19.52
C THR A 117 14.97 27.62 -19.27
N SER A 118 14.02 28.54 -19.23
CA SER A 118 12.59 28.29 -19.31
C SER A 118 12.20 27.93 -20.74
N GLN A 119 11.42 26.87 -20.94
CA GLN A 119 10.60 26.72 -22.13
C GLN A 119 9.20 26.22 -21.82
N ASP A 120 8.28 27.05 -22.29
CA ASP A 120 6.84 27.06 -22.25
C ASP A 120 6.25 26.00 -23.22
N HIS A 121 5.37 25.12 -22.73
CA HIS A 121 4.60 24.23 -23.59
C HIS A 121 3.11 24.34 -23.33
N ARG A 122 2.50 25.11 -24.24
CA ARG A 122 1.07 25.33 -24.45
C ARG A 122 0.24 24.04 -24.46
N SER A 123 -0.87 24.16 -23.74
CA SER A 123 -2.00 23.24 -23.68
C SER A 123 -2.63 22.96 -25.05
N LYS A 124 -2.75 21.68 -25.42
CA LYS A 124 -3.74 21.20 -26.40
C LYS A 124 -4.90 20.54 -25.66
N ARG A 125 -6.08 21.16 -25.69
CA ARG A 125 -7.34 20.60 -25.16
C ARG A 125 -7.81 19.44 -26.06
N PRO A 126 -8.15 18.26 -25.53
CA PRO A 126 -8.88 17.25 -26.30
C PRO A 126 -10.38 17.58 -26.34
N ARG A 127 -10.98 17.36 -27.51
CA ARG A 127 -12.41 17.53 -27.80
C ARG A 127 -13.28 16.56 -26.99
N LEU A 128 -14.51 17.01 -26.72
CA LEU A 128 -15.60 16.25 -26.11
C LEU A 128 -16.07 15.10 -27.01
N THR A 129 -16.11 13.90 -26.48
CA THR A 129 -17.01 12.82 -26.95
C THR A 129 -17.76 12.25 -25.74
N PRO A 130 -19.10 12.13 -25.80
CA PRO A 130 -19.87 11.48 -24.76
C PRO A 130 -20.02 9.99 -25.13
N PHE A 131 -19.39 9.10 -24.35
CA PHE A 131 -19.74 7.68 -24.39
C PHE A 131 -19.70 7.13 -22.96
N ILE A 132 -20.88 6.98 -22.38
CA ILE A 132 -21.12 6.04 -21.28
C ILE A 132 -21.39 4.71 -21.99
N SER A 133 -20.51 3.73 -21.78
CA SER A 133 -20.71 2.38 -22.29
C SER A 133 -21.57 1.61 -21.28
N PRO A 134 -22.67 0.95 -21.70
CA PRO A 134 -23.51 0.11 -20.85
C PRO A 134 -22.78 -1.10 -20.24
N HIS A 135 -21.53 -1.38 -20.63
CA HIS A 135 -20.79 -2.59 -20.22
C HIS A 135 -20.20 -2.58 -18.79
N VAL A 136 -20.55 -1.59 -17.95
CA VAL A 136 -20.10 -1.59 -16.54
C VAL A 136 -21.01 -2.45 -15.65
N LEU A 137 -22.25 -2.72 -16.06
CA LEU A 137 -23.17 -3.61 -15.34
C LEU A 137 -23.08 -5.09 -15.75
N GLU A 138 -22.50 -5.40 -16.93
CA GLU A 138 -22.31 -6.78 -17.41
C GLU A 138 -20.95 -7.42 -17.02
N ALA A 139 -20.05 -6.67 -16.39
CA ALA A 139 -18.71 -7.15 -16.03
C ALA A 139 -18.68 -8.13 -14.82
N THR A 140 -19.85 -8.57 -14.34
CA THR A 140 -20.02 -9.55 -13.25
C THR A 140 -20.41 -10.94 -13.74
N LYS A 141 -20.30 -11.27 -15.03
CA LYS A 141 -20.35 -12.68 -15.46
C LYS A 141 -19.19 -13.42 -14.81
N GLU A 142 -19.53 -14.12 -13.73
CA GLU A 142 -18.65 -14.87 -12.85
C GLU A 142 -17.72 -15.77 -13.65
N TYR A 143 -16.45 -15.78 -13.24
CA TYR A 143 -15.58 -16.90 -13.52
C TYR A 143 -16.22 -18.12 -12.87
N ASP A 144 -16.57 -19.13 -13.65
CA ASP A 144 -17.14 -20.37 -13.12
C ASP A 144 -16.04 -21.16 -12.40
N CYS A 145 -15.92 -20.95 -11.09
CA CYS A 145 -14.97 -21.61 -10.20
C CYS A 145 -15.17 -23.14 -10.11
N ARG A 146 -16.21 -23.70 -10.75
CA ARG A 146 -16.63 -25.09 -10.62
C ARG A 146 -15.83 -26.10 -11.44
N LYS A 147 -14.79 -25.69 -12.18
CA LYS A 147 -13.89 -26.68 -12.79
C LYS A 147 -12.91 -27.20 -11.74
N PRO A 148 -13.02 -28.47 -11.29
CA PRO A 148 -12.06 -29.05 -10.38
C PRO A 148 -10.69 -29.05 -11.07
N VAL A 149 -9.72 -28.41 -10.44
CA VAL A 149 -8.32 -28.68 -10.75
C VAL A 149 -7.98 -29.91 -9.96
N THR A 150 -7.73 -31.01 -10.65
CA THR A 150 -7.32 -32.29 -10.08
C THR A 150 -6.14 -32.07 -9.13
N PRO A 151 -6.16 -32.60 -7.90
CA PRO A 151 -5.02 -32.54 -6.98
C PRO A 151 -3.79 -33.11 -7.69
N THR A 152 -2.71 -32.35 -7.71
CA THR A 152 -1.41 -32.89 -8.13
C THR A 152 -0.84 -33.71 -6.97
N PRO A 153 -0.15 -34.84 -7.21
CA PRO A 153 0.49 -35.66 -6.17
C PRO A 153 1.39 -34.87 -5.20
N LEU A 154 1.94 -33.73 -5.65
CA LEU A 154 2.75 -32.82 -4.83
C LEU A 154 1.93 -32.08 -3.75
N GLY A 155 0.63 -31.86 -3.98
CA GLY A 155 -0.28 -31.22 -3.02
C GLY A 155 -0.62 -32.15 -1.85
N GLU A 156 -0.80 -33.44 -2.13
CA GLU A 156 -1.10 -34.46 -1.12
C GLU A 156 0.12 -34.75 -0.22
N LEU A 157 1.33 -34.81 -0.80
CA LEU A 157 2.57 -35.03 -0.06
C LEU A 157 2.92 -33.90 0.93
N LEU A 158 2.44 -32.67 0.67
CA LEU A 158 2.65 -31.51 1.56
C LEU A 158 1.61 -31.45 2.68
N LEU A 159 0.39 -31.96 2.44
CA LEU A 159 -0.69 -32.08 3.42
C LEU A 159 -0.40 -33.16 4.47
N GLU A 160 0.17 -34.31 4.07
CA GLU A 160 0.51 -35.41 5.01
C GLU A 160 1.56 -35.02 6.05
N ASN A 161 2.51 -34.13 5.71
CA ASN A 161 3.52 -33.68 6.66
C ASN A 161 2.95 -32.74 7.74
N TYR A 162 1.82 -32.08 7.48
CA TYR A 162 1.18 -31.14 8.40
C TYR A 162 0.15 -31.81 9.33
N ALA A 163 -0.46 -32.91 8.91
CA ALA A 163 -1.48 -33.66 9.68
C ALA A 163 -0.97 -34.32 10.99
N SER A 164 0.33 -34.21 11.31
CA SER A 164 0.95 -34.81 12.49
C SER A 164 0.82 -33.99 13.79
N GLY A 165 0.24 -32.79 13.75
CA GLY A 165 0.04 -31.93 14.93
C GLY A 165 -1.42 -31.78 15.33
N LYS A 166 -1.94 -32.71 16.15
CA LYS A 166 -3.33 -32.72 16.64
C LYS A 166 -3.57 -31.89 17.92
N ASN A 167 -4.84 -31.48 18.03
CA ASN A 167 -5.65 -31.11 19.22
C ASN A 167 -5.70 -29.62 19.59
N ALA A 168 -6.77 -29.06 20.14
CA ALA A 168 -8.23 -29.32 20.22
C ALA A 168 -8.75 -28.17 21.11
N MET A 169 -9.91 -27.55 20.81
CA MET A 169 -10.94 -27.19 21.81
C MET A 169 -12.09 -26.39 21.18
N ALA A 170 -13.30 -26.90 21.42
CA ALA A 170 -14.58 -26.29 21.10
C ALA A 170 -14.97 -25.20 22.12
N ARG A 171 -15.81 -24.25 21.70
CA ARG A 171 -17.14 -23.96 22.31
C ARG A 171 -17.82 -22.76 21.65
N GLU A 172 -19.13 -22.90 21.46
CA GLU A 172 -20.07 -21.87 21.03
C GLU A 172 -19.90 -20.58 21.84
N LYS A 173 -19.52 -19.49 21.17
CA LYS A 173 -19.79 -18.13 21.65
C LYS A 173 -20.66 -17.44 20.63
N GLN A 174 -21.91 -17.20 21.01
CA GLN A 174 -22.76 -16.26 20.33
C GLN A 174 -22.13 -14.87 20.53
N TYR A 175 -21.59 -14.30 19.46
CA TYR A 175 -20.69 -13.17 19.59
C TYR A 175 -21.43 -11.83 19.73
N PRO A 176 -20.98 -10.93 20.64
CA PRO A 176 -21.65 -9.65 20.94
C PRO A 176 -21.80 -8.67 19.76
N TRP A 177 -21.07 -8.84 18.65
CA TRP A 177 -21.15 -7.94 17.49
C TRP A 177 -22.44 -8.08 16.67
N LEU A 178 -23.32 -9.01 17.02
CA LEU A 178 -24.65 -9.15 16.42
C LEU A 178 -25.70 -8.18 17.00
N LYS A 179 -25.39 -7.44 18.07
CA LYS A 179 -26.38 -6.67 18.83
C LYS A 179 -26.07 -5.17 18.84
N GLY A 180 -26.69 -4.43 17.91
CA GLY A 180 -26.80 -2.97 17.95
C GLY A 180 -25.52 -2.19 17.61
N ASP A 181 -25.71 -1.13 16.81
CA ASP A 181 -24.77 -0.04 16.51
C ASP A 181 -23.66 -0.29 15.46
N TYR A 182 -23.54 0.73 14.59
CA TYR A 182 -22.74 0.85 13.37
C TYR A 182 -21.37 0.17 13.38
N SER A 183 -21.12 -0.70 12.39
CA SER A 183 -19.79 -1.24 12.09
C SER A 183 -19.03 -0.31 11.14
N PHE A 184 -17.86 0.18 11.57
CA PHE A 184 -17.01 1.03 10.75
C PHE A 184 -16.03 0.19 9.93
N MET A 185 -16.18 0.21 8.61
CA MET A 185 -15.24 -0.45 7.69
C MET A 185 -14.18 0.54 7.22
N LEU A 186 -13.01 0.52 7.87
CA LEU A 186 -11.85 1.30 7.42
C LEU A 186 -11.03 0.51 6.40
N SER A 187 -11.20 0.84 5.12
CA SER A 187 -10.26 0.40 4.08
C SER A 187 -9.06 1.35 4.00
N SER A 188 -7.91 0.80 3.64
CA SER A 188 -6.70 1.54 3.25
C SER A 188 -5.89 2.27 4.34
N LEU A 189 -5.95 1.83 5.60
CA LEU A 189 -4.94 2.27 6.56
C LEU A 189 -3.62 1.52 6.30
N GLN A 190 -2.55 2.24 5.94
CA GLN A 190 -1.18 1.72 6.09
C GLN A 190 -1.07 1.17 7.52
N GLY A 191 -0.50 -0.03 7.65
CA GLY A 191 -0.67 -0.91 8.81
C GLY A 191 -0.25 -0.37 10.17
N ASP A 192 0.26 0.85 10.21
CA ASP A 192 0.78 1.51 11.40
C ASP A 192 -0.32 2.03 12.32
N LEU A 193 -1.60 2.09 11.94
CA LEU A 193 -2.61 2.76 12.78
C LEU A 193 -2.93 2.08 14.11
N LYS A 194 -2.72 0.77 14.31
CA LYS A 194 -2.81 0.17 15.66
C LYS A 194 -1.65 0.65 16.54
N TRP A 195 -0.44 0.71 16.00
CA TRP A 195 0.76 1.21 16.67
C TRP A 195 0.69 2.73 16.88
N VAL A 196 0.46 3.51 15.81
CA VAL A 196 0.25 4.97 15.84
C VAL A 196 -0.90 5.34 16.76
N ASN A 197 -1.97 4.54 16.86
CA ASN A 197 -3.04 4.80 17.83
C ASN A 197 -2.61 4.54 19.27
N HIS A 198 -1.90 3.44 19.53
CA HIS A 198 -1.34 3.17 20.86
C HIS A 198 -0.33 4.24 21.28
N THR A 199 0.44 4.78 20.33
CA THR A 199 1.52 5.73 20.58
C THR A 199 1.05 7.20 20.55
N TYR A 200 0.04 7.56 19.76
CA TYR A 200 -0.30 8.97 19.48
C TYR A 200 -1.79 9.33 19.60
N GLY A 201 -2.70 8.38 19.84
CA GLY A 201 -4.15 8.64 19.96
C GLY A 201 -4.79 9.15 18.67
N SER A 202 -5.44 8.26 17.90
CA SER A 202 -6.09 8.65 16.64
C SER A 202 -7.48 9.25 16.89
N ALA A 203 -7.73 10.45 16.31
CA ALA A 203 -9.03 11.13 16.29
C ALA A 203 -10.16 10.28 15.66
N VAL A 204 -9.83 9.20 14.94
CA VAL A 204 -10.85 8.26 14.44
C VAL A 204 -11.55 7.52 15.59
N TYR A 205 -10.85 7.24 16.69
CA TYR A 205 -11.42 6.53 17.84
C TYR A 205 -12.03 7.45 18.90
N THR A 206 -11.99 8.77 18.68
CA THR A 206 -12.80 9.70 19.47
C THR A 206 -14.25 9.76 18.98
N ILE A 207 -14.55 9.15 17.83
CA ILE A 207 -15.92 8.98 17.32
C ILE A 207 -16.63 7.91 18.16
N PRO A 208 -17.77 8.20 18.79
CA PRO A 208 -18.53 7.19 19.55
C PRO A 208 -18.82 5.94 18.72
N GLY A 209 -18.47 4.76 19.25
CA GLY A 209 -18.63 3.48 18.56
C GLY A 209 -17.47 3.09 17.63
N ALA A 210 -16.54 4.01 17.30
CA ALA A 210 -15.32 3.65 16.58
C ALA A 210 -14.32 3.00 17.54
N HIS A 211 -14.15 1.67 17.42
CA HIS A 211 -13.26 0.89 18.28
C HIS A 211 -12.31 0.04 17.43
N PRO A 212 -11.03 -0.17 17.81
CA PRO A 212 -10.09 -0.99 17.04
C PRO A 212 -10.59 -2.42 16.76
N LYS A 213 -11.41 -2.99 17.65
CA LYS A 213 -12.07 -4.30 17.48
C LYS A 213 -13.12 -4.33 16.36
N ARG A 214 -13.57 -3.17 15.86
CA ARG A 214 -14.52 -3.05 14.75
C ARG A 214 -13.83 -2.85 13.40
N ILE A 215 -12.50 -2.83 13.36
CA ILE A 215 -11.74 -2.74 12.10
C ILE A 215 -11.69 -4.12 11.47
N LEU A 216 -12.29 -4.22 10.29
CA LEU A 216 -12.36 -5.46 9.51
C LEU A 216 -11.28 -5.49 8.42
N HIS A 217 -10.86 -6.71 8.07
CA HIS A 217 -9.81 -6.93 7.07
C HIS A 217 -10.35 -6.81 5.65
N ASP A 218 -10.07 -5.69 4.98
CA ASP A 218 -10.40 -5.52 3.58
C ASP A 218 -9.38 -6.25 2.67
N MET A 219 -9.80 -7.38 2.12
CA MET A 219 -9.01 -8.21 1.21
C MET A 219 -8.72 -7.53 -0.13
N ALA A 220 -9.56 -6.60 -0.59
CA ALA A 220 -9.31 -5.88 -1.83
C ALA A 220 -8.05 -4.99 -1.70
N HIS A 221 -7.91 -4.30 -0.58
CA HIS A 221 -6.77 -3.39 -0.34
C HIS A 221 -5.53 -4.08 0.23
N SER A 222 -5.72 -5.06 1.11
CA SER A 222 -4.61 -5.79 1.72
C SER A 222 -4.00 -6.82 0.77
N GLN A 223 -4.84 -7.55 0.03
CA GLN A 223 -4.40 -8.59 -0.89
C GLN A 223 -4.34 -8.06 -2.31
N TYR A 224 -5.47 -7.83 -2.99
CA TYR A 224 -5.44 -7.58 -4.45
C TYR A 224 -4.65 -6.33 -4.85
N LEU A 225 -4.84 -5.23 -4.12
CA LEU A 225 -4.10 -3.98 -4.32
C LEU A 225 -2.84 -3.87 -3.46
N GLY A 226 -2.62 -4.83 -2.57
CA GLY A 226 -1.50 -4.87 -1.64
C GLY A 226 -0.48 -5.93 -2.04
N THR A 227 -0.42 -7.03 -1.29
CA THR A 227 0.52 -8.14 -1.50
C THR A 227 0.40 -8.77 -2.88
N GLY A 228 -0.80 -8.79 -3.47
CA GLY A 228 -1.06 -9.29 -4.83
C GLY A 228 -0.29 -8.51 -5.90
N LYS A 229 -0.04 -7.21 -5.72
CA LYS A 229 0.76 -6.43 -6.68
C LYS A 229 2.24 -6.83 -6.64
N THR A 230 2.79 -7.06 -5.45
CA THR A 230 4.18 -7.49 -5.28
C THR A 230 4.35 -8.96 -5.68
N LEU A 231 3.41 -9.82 -5.32
CA LEU A 231 3.36 -11.22 -5.74
C LEU A 231 3.32 -11.33 -7.27
N ASN A 232 2.35 -10.69 -7.93
CA ASN A 232 2.22 -10.75 -9.39
C ASN A 232 3.43 -10.13 -10.09
N GLY A 233 3.97 -9.03 -9.57
CA GLY A 233 5.18 -8.41 -10.10
C GLY A 233 6.40 -9.33 -10.01
N GLY A 234 6.65 -9.89 -8.82
CA GLY A 234 7.76 -10.82 -8.57
C GLY A 234 7.63 -12.10 -9.40
N ALA A 235 6.44 -12.70 -9.42
CA ALA A 235 6.13 -13.88 -10.21
C ALA A 235 6.39 -13.68 -11.70
N LEU A 236 5.84 -12.60 -12.27
CA LEU A 236 6.01 -12.29 -13.69
C LEU A 236 7.49 -12.12 -14.06
N VAL A 237 8.27 -11.44 -13.21
CA VAL A 237 9.71 -11.27 -13.42
C VAL A 237 10.46 -12.59 -13.29
N VAL A 238 10.18 -13.40 -12.27
CA VAL A 238 10.86 -14.69 -12.09
C VAL A 238 10.60 -15.60 -13.30
N LEU A 239 9.35 -15.73 -13.74
CA LEU A 239 9.00 -16.56 -14.89
C LEU A 239 9.63 -16.06 -16.19
N CYS A 240 9.77 -14.74 -16.38
CA CYS A 240 10.57 -14.20 -17.49
C CYS A 240 12.05 -14.59 -17.34
N GLU A 241 12.64 -14.38 -16.17
CA GLU A 241 14.07 -14.61 -15.91
C GLU A 241 14.47 -16.09 -15.97
N THR A 242 13.53 -17.00 -15.69
CA THR A 242 13.74 -18.45 -15.80
C THR A 242 13.43 -19.00 -17.19
N GLY A 243 12.90 -18.17 -18.09
CA GLY A 243 12.81 -18.47 -19.52
C GLY A 243 11.45 -18.93 -20.03
N LEU A 244 10.38 -18.81 -19.23
CA LEU A 244 9.04 -19.26 -19.66
C LEU A 244 8.57 -18.53 -20.93
N TRP A 245 8.83 -17.23 -21.04
CA TRP A 245 8.43 -16.39 -22.18
C TRP A 245 9.63 -15.89 -22.99
N GLY A 246 10.63 -16.75 -23.15
CA GLY A 246 11.80 -16.49 -23.98
C GLY A 246 13.10 -16.40 -23.20
N ASN A 247 14.22 -16.51 -23.93
CA ASN A 247 15.54 -16.60 -23.32
C ASN A 247 16.10 -15.22 -22.95
N MET A 248 16.26 -14.96 -21.65
CA MET A 248 16.95 -13.76 -21.14
C MET A 248 18.47 -13.95 -20.98
N GLN A 249 18.99 -15.17 -21.18
CA GLN A 249 20.41 -15.52 -21.11
C GLN A 249 21.07 -15.26 -22.48
N GLY A 250 21.70 -14.09 -22.62
CA GLY A 250 22.39 -13.67 -23.84
C GLY A 250 23.12 -12.34 -23.64
N PRO A 251 23.78 -11.77 -24.68
CA PRO A 251 24.28 -10.39 -24.66
C PRO A 251 23.12 -9.37 -24.68
N GLY A 252 23.35 -8.13 -24.22
CA GLY A 252 22.34 -7.05 -24.20
C GLY A 252 21.86 -6.64 -22.80
N LYS A 253 21.18 -5.49 -22.71
CA LYS A 253 20.74 -4.90 -21.44
C LYS A 253 19.57 -5.66 -20.83
N TYR A 254 19.48 -5.65 -19.51
CA TYR A 254 18.47 -6.41 -18.76
C TYR A 254 17.05 -5.93 -19.03
N ASP A 255 16.86 -4.61 -19.05
CA ASP A 255 15.57 -3.97 -19.28
C ASP A 255 15.00 -4.28 -20.67
N GLU A 256 15.82 -4.18 -21.71
CA GLU A 256 15.44 -4.51 -23.09
C GLU A 256 14.95 -5.98 -23.18
N LYS A 257 15.71 -6.91 -22.61
CA LYS A 257 15.34 -8.34 -22.59
C LYS A 257 14.07 -8.61 -21.80
N LEU A 258 13.97 -8.01 -20.61
CA LEU A 258 12.79 -8.16 -19.77
C LEU A 258 11.56 -7.58 -20.48
N GLN A 259 11.70 -6.46 -21.21
CA GLN A 259 10.58 -5.88 -21.95
C GLN A 259 10.08 -6.80 -23.08
N VAL A 260 10.96 -7.51 -23.78
CA VAL A 260 10.57 -8.52 -24.78
C VAL A 260 9.82 -9.67 -24.11
N ALA A 261 10.37 -10.26 -23.04
CA ALA A 261 9.71 -11.33 -22.31
C ALA A 261 8.34 -10.91 -21.74
N LEU A 262 8.21 -9.66 -21.28
CA LEU A 262 6.92 -9.11 -20.81
C LEU A 262 5.90 -8.94 -21.94
N GLN A 263 6.32 -8.68 -23.18
CA GLN A 263 5.42 -8.62 -24.33
C GLN A 263 4.84 -10.00 -24.64
N GLU A 264 5.70 -11.01 -24.66
CA GLU A 264 5.29 -12.42 -24.83
C GLU A 264 4.36 -12.86 -23.70
N ALA A 265 4.70 -12.56 -22.44
CA ALA A 265 3.85 -12.85 -21.29
C ALA A 265 2.46 -12.18 -21.38
N HIS A 266 2.40 -10.98 -21.95
CA HIS A 266 1.12 -10.29 -22.15
C HIS A 266 0.30 -10.91 -23.29
N ALA A 267 0.94 -11.33 -24.38
CA ALA A 267 0.26 -12.06 -25.45
C ALA A 267 -0.33 -13.39 -24.93
N ASP A 268 0.45 -14.12 -24.13
CA ASP A 268 0.01 -15.35 -23.46
C ASP A 268 -1.16 -15.08 -22.50
N PHE A 269 -1.09 -14.01 -21.69
CA PHE A 269 -2.22 -13.60 -20.84
C PHE A 269 -3.50 -13.33 -21.64
N LEU A 270 -3.41 -12.66 -22.79
CA LEU A 270 -4.57 -12.40 -23.66
C LEU A 270 -5.14 -13.70 -24.24
N ALA A 271 -4.29 -14.64 -24.66
CA ALA A 271 -4.69 -15.94 -25.16
C ALA A 271 -5.39 -16.77 -24.07
N TRP A 272 -4.78 -16.84 -22.88
CA TRP A 272 -5.35 -17.49 -21.70
C TRP A 272 -6.70 -16.89 -21.31
N LYS A 273 -6.81 -15.57 -21.31
CA LYS A 273 -8.06 -14.86 -21.01
C LYS A 273 -9.17 -15.23 -22.01
N LYS A 274 -8.83 -15.29 -23.31
CA LYS A 274 -9.76 -15.68 -24.38
C LYS A 274 -10.21 -17.13 -24.22
N GLN A 275 -9.27 -18.04 -23.96
CA GLN A 275 -9.55 -19.46 -23.75
C GLN A 275 -10.49 -19.70 -22.57
N ASN A 276 -10.29 -18.95 -21.48
CA ASN A 276 -11.09 -19.08 -20.26
C ASN A 276 -12.34 -18.18 -20.24
N LYS A 277 -12.63 -17.44 -21.33
CA LYS A 277 -13.79 -16.54 -21.45
C LYS A 277 -13.86 -15.48 -20.33
N ILE A 278 -12.71 -14.96 -19.90
CA ILE A 278 -12.63 -14.00 -18.79
C ILE A 278 -12.75 -12.56 -19.30
N ALA A 279 -13.70 -11.80 -18.75
CA ALA A 279 -13.79 -10.36 -18.97
C ALA A 279 -12.81 -9.62 -18.03
N CYS A 280 -11.63 -9.27 -18.54
CA CYS A 280 -10.67 -8.47 -17.79
C CYS A 280 -9.96 -7.45 -18.68
N THR A 281 -9.87 -6.21 -18.19
CA THR A 281 -9.11 -5.13 -18.83
C THR A 281 -7.84 -4.87 -18.03
N GLN A 282 -6.72 -5.37 -18.56
CA GLN A 282 -5.39 -5.14 -18.01
C GLN A 282 -4.52 -4.51 -19.11
N PRO A 283 -3.87 -3.36 -18.84
CA PRO A 283 -2.89 -2.80 -19.75
C PRO A 283 -1.69 -3.74 -19.97
N ARG A 284 -1.00 -3.54 -21.10
CA ARG A 284 0.22 -4.28 -21.47
C ARG A 284 1.21 -4.39 -20.31
N PHE A 285 1.80 -5.57 -20.17
CA PHE A 285 2.93 -5.76 -19.27
C PHE A 285 4.14 -5.02 -19.83
N THR A 286 4.68 -4.11 -19.03
CA THR A 286 5.81 -3.24 -19.40
C THR A 286 6.70 -3.04 -18.20
N LEU A 287 7.96 -2.67 -18.42
CA LEU A 287 8.91 -2.36 -17.35
C LEU A 287 8.36 -1.31 -16.39
N ALA A 288 7.70 -0.28 -16.92
CA ALA A 288 7.08 0.79 -16.13
C ALA A 288 5.92 0.27 -15.27
N ARG A 289 5.15 -0.70 -15.77
CA ARG A 289 4.03 -1.30 -15.04
C ARG A 289 4.47 -2.28 -13.97
N VAL A 290 5.60 -2.96 -14.16
CA VAL A 290 6.17 -3.92 -13.21
C VAL A 290 7.20 -3.26 -12.28
N ASN A 291 7.54 -1.98 -12.50
CA ASN A 291 8.51 -1.22 -11.72
C ASN A 291 9.90 -1.91 -11.60
N ARG A 292 10.38 -2.50 -12.70
CA ARG A 292 11.61 -3.33 -12.69
C ARG A 292 12.57 -2.93 -13.81
N ARG A 293 13.31 -1.83 -13.62
CA ARG A 293 14.32 -1.37 -14.60
C ARG A 293 15.66 -2.13 -14.47
N HIS A 294 16.00 -2.57 -13.27
CA HIS A 294 17.20 -3.34 -13.00
C HIS A 294 16.96 -4.32 -11.85
N ARG A 295 17.84 -5.32 -11.71
CA ARG A 295 17.69 -6.44 -10.76
C ARG A 295 17.66 -6.06 -9.26
N GLN A 296 17.92 -4.80 -8.91
CA GLN A 296 17.88 -4.35 -7.52
C GLN A 296 16.53 -3.75 -7.12
N MET A 297 15.66 -3.39 -8.07
CA MET A 297 14.36 -2.77 -7.78
C MET A 297 13.30 -3.82 -7.46
N TRP A 298 12.50 -3.61 -6.41
CA TRP A 298 11.38 -4.49 -6.12
C TRP A 298 10.30 -4.39 -7.21
N PRO A 299 9.96 -5.51 -7.89
CA PRO A 299 8.91 -5.50 -8.89
C PRO A 299 7.54 -5.38 -8.22
N VAL A 300 6.70 -4.51 -8.78
CA VAL A 300 5.34 -4.25 -8.34
C VAL A 300 4.47 -4.09 -9.57
N LEU A 301 3.56 -5.01 -9.84
CA LEU A 301 2.66 -4.92 -10.98
C LEU A 301 1.51 -3.96 -10.69
N ASN A 302 1.53 -2.79 -11.31
CA ASN A 302 0.48 -1.80 -11.17
C ASN A 302 -0.78 -2.21 -11.95
N SER A 303 -1.68 -2.89 -11.24
CA SER A 303 -3.00 -3.36 -11.68
C SER A 303 -4.11 -2.85 -10.77
N LYS A 304 -5.36 -2.90 -11.25
CA LYS A 304 -6.57 -2.73 -10.44
C LYS A 304 -6.85 -4.01 -9.67
N ALA A 305 -7.66 -3.95 -8.61
CA ALA A 305 -7.96 -5.08 -7.73
C ALA A 305 -8.38 -6.35 -8.51
N ILE A 306 -9.46 -6.25 -9.29
CA ILE A 306 -9.98 -7.39 -10.08
C ILE A 306 -8.97 -7.86 -11.14
N ALA A 307 -8.30 -6.94 -11.84
CA ALA A 307 -7.29 -7.32 -12.81
C ALA A 307 -6.10 -8.05 -12.16
N GLY A 308 -5.66 -7.58 -10.99
CA GLY A 308 -4.61 -8.21 -10.19
C GLY A 308 -4.99 -9.63 -9.77
N LYS A 309 -6.22 -9.82 -9.28
CA LYS A 309 -6.78 -11.15 -8.99
C LYS A 309 -6.75 -12.07 -10.21
N THR A 310 -7.24 -11.61 -11.36
CA THR A 310 -7.22 -12.39 -12.62
C THR A 310 -5.80 -12.78 -13.02
N ILE A 311 -4.85 -11.86 -12.89
CA ILE A 311 -3.44 -12.12 -13.21
C ILE A 311 -2.84 -13.15 -12.25
N SER A 312 -3.24 -13.16 -10.97
CA SER A 312 -2.78 -14.19 -10.03
C SER A 312 -3.18 -15.59 -10.50
N PHE A 313 -4.43 -15.79 -10.95
CA PHE A 313 -4.87 -17.08 -11.51
C PHE A 313 -4.06 -17.49 -12.75
N PHE A 314 -3.88 -16.56 -13.70
CA PHE A 314 -3.05 -16.79 -14.88
C PHE A 314 -1.62 -17.22 -14.52
N LEU A 315 -0.98 -16.46 -13.63
CA LEU A 315 0.39 -16.73 -13.21
C LEU A 315 0.49 -18.04 -12.42
N THR A 316 -0.53 -18.42 -11.65
CA THR A 316 -0.58 -19.71 -10.97
C THR A 316 -0.54 -20.87 -11.96
N GLU A 317 -1.40 -20.86 -12.98
CA GLU A 317 -1.41 -21.93 -13.98
C GLU A 317 -0.06 -22.06 -14.70
N ARG A 318 0.52 -20.91 -15.07
CA ARG A 318 1.82 -20.86 -15.74
C ARG A 318 2.96 -21.31 -14.83
N ALA A 319 3.00 -20.85 -13.59
CA ALA A 319 4.04 -21.23 -12.63
C ALA A 319 3.97 -22.72 -12.27
N VAL A 320 2.76 -23.28 -12.06
CA VAL A 320 2.59 -24.70 -11.78
C VAL A 320 3.03 -25.56 -12.96
N ALA A 321 2.58 -25.23 -14.18
CA ALA A 321 3.02 -25.93 -15.38
C ALA A 321 4.55 -25.86 -15.55
N TRP A 322 5.13 -24.68 -15.33
CA TRP A 322 6.57 -24.46 -15.43
C TRP A 322 7.35 -25.22 -14.35
N ALA A 323 6.83 -25.34 -13.14
CA ALA A 323 7.48 -26.06 -12.03
C ALA A 323 7.35 -27.58 -12.10
N ASN A 324 6.43 -28.12 -12.91
CA ASN A 324 6.24 -29.56 -13.09
C ASN A 324 7.22 -30.20 -14.07
N ARG A 325 8.07 -29.41 -14.75
CA ARG A 325 9.11 -29.96 -15.62
C ARG A 325 10.21 -30.67 -14.82
N PRO A 326 10.89 -31.69 -15.38
CA PRO A 326 11.88 -32.49 -14.65
C PRO A 326 13.03 -31.68 -14.03
N ASN A 327 13.44 -30.59 -14.68
CA ASN A 327 14.56 -29.74 -14.26
C ASN A 327 14.12 -28.45 -13.55
N ALA A 328 12.91 -28.40 -13.00
CA ALA A 328 12.44 -27.25 -12.25
C ALA A 328 13.29 -27.00 -11.00
N THR A 329 13.75 -25.76 -10.84
CA THR A 329 14.54 -25.32 -9.70
C THR A 329 13.69 -25.21 -8.44
N LEU A 330 14.35 -25.17 -7.26
CA LEU A 330 13.66 -24.93 -6.00
C LEU A 330 12.93 -23.58 -5.98
N LEU A 331 13.51 -22.55 -6.60
CA LEU A 331 12.87 -21.23 -6.75
C LEU A 331 11.52 -21.34 -7.46
N GLU A 332 11.47 -22.09 -8.56
CA GLU A 332 10.27 -22.24 -9.38
C GLU A 332 9.19 -23.06 -8.68
N LYS A 333 9.59 -24.13 -7.99
CA LYS A 333 8.66 -24.91 -7.14
C LYS A 333 8.10 -24.05 -6.01
N THR A 334 8.95 -23.28 -5.33
CA THR A 334 8.52 -22.37 -4.25
C THR A 334 7.57 -21.29 -4.80
N LEU A 335 7.86 -20.75 -5.99
CA LEU A 335 7.00 -19.76 -6.64
C LEU A 335 5.63 -20.35 -7.00
N ALA A 336 5.61 -21.55 -7.57
CA ALA A 336 4.40 -22.26 -7.91
C ALA A 336 3.54 -22.52 -6.65
N THR A 337 4.14 -23.01 -5.56
CA THR A 337 3.44 -23.18 -4.27
C THR A 337 2.87 -21.86 -3.75
N CYS A 338 3.65 -20.78 -3.80
CA CYS A 338 3.22 -19.46 -3.32
C CYS A 338 2.02 -18.92 -4.12
N LEU A 339 2.06 -19.00 -5.44
CA LEU A 339 0.96 -18.57 -6.32
C LEU A 339 -0.26 -19.49 -6.22
N TRP A 340 -0.03 -20.80 -6.14
CA TRP A 340 -1.10 -21.79 -6.02
C TRP A 340 -1.89 -21.61 -4.74
N SER A 341 -1.22 -21.52 -3.59
CA SER A 341 -1.88 -21.28 -2.30
C SER A 341 -2.63 -19.93 -2.28
N TYR A 342 -2.06 -18.88 -2.86
CA TYR A 342 -2.76 -17.59 -3.00
C TYR A 342 -4.03 -17.72 -3.86
N ALA A 343 -3.95 -18.36 -5.02
CA ALA A 343 -5.09 -18.56 -5.90
C ALA A 343 -6.16 -19.44 -5.24
N ARG A 344 -5.78 -20.49 -4.51
CA ARG A 344 -6.71 -21.37 -3.79
C ARG A 344 -7.43 -20.64 -2.66
N MET A 345 -6.70 -19.87 -1.85
CA MET A 345 -7.27 -18.99 -0.85
C MET A 345 -8.34 -18.08 -1.46
N VAL A 346 -8.03 -17.44 -2.60
CA VAL A 346 -8.99 -16.59 -3.31
C VAL A 346 -10.18 -17.39 -3.85
N SER A 347 -9.97 -18.59 -4.39
CA SER A 347 -11.03 -19.45 -4.89
C SER A 347 -12.01 -19.87 -3.79
N VAL A 348 -11.52 -20.31 -2.62
CA VAL A 348 -12.36 -20.64 -1.46
C VAL A 348 -13.19 -19.43 -1.04
N MET A 349 -12.54 -18.27 -0.96
CA MET A 349 -13.18 -17.00 -0.61
C MET A 349 -14.28 -16.61 -1.61
N ASP A 350 -14.06 -16.83 -2.90
CA ASP A 350 -15.01 -16.47 -3.96
C ASP A 350 -16.21 -17.41 -4.05
N SER A 351 -15.97 -18.72 -3.93
CA SER A 351 -17.00 -19.76 -4.10
C SER A 351 -17.91 -19.91 -2.90
N ALA A 352 -17.40 -19.60 -1.70
CA ALA A 352 -18.19 -19.69 -0.48
C ALA A 352 -19.19 -18.55 -0.34
N LYS A 353 -20.19 -18.77 0.52
CA LYS A 353 -21.14 -17.74 0.96
C LYS A 353 -20.46 -16.75 1.92
N ASN A 354 -21.22 -15.80 2.46
CA ASN A 354 -20.71 -14.84 3.45
C ASN A 354 -20.23 -15.51 4.75
N ILE A 355 -20.71 -16.72 5.04
CA ILE A 355 -20.29 -17.54 6.18
C ILE A 355 -19.69 -18.82 5.62
N PHE A 356 -18.43 -19.08 5.95
CA PHE A 356 -17.76 -20.33 5.63
C PHE A 356 -18.37 -21.51 6.40
N THR A 357 -18.37 -22.69 5.78
CA THR A 357 -18.36 -23.96 6.51
C THR A 357 -17.09 -24.09 7.34
N GLU A 358 -17.07 -24.99 8.32
CA GLU A 358 -15.86 -25.24 9.12
C GLU A 358 -14.69 -25.70 8.22
N ALA A 359 -14.97 -26.59 7.26
CA ALA A 359 -13.99 -27.05 6.27
C ALA A 359 -13.47 -25.92 5.37
N GLU A 360 -14.35 -25.03 4.86
CA GLU A 360 -13.92 -23.88 4.07
C GLU A 360 -13.06 -22.91 4.88
N ALA A 361 -13.41 -22.68 6.15
CA ALA A 361 -12.66 -21.78 7.04
C ALA A 361 -11.25 -22.33 7.34
N GLU A 362 -11.15 -23.65 7.55
CA GLU A 362 -9.89 -24.34 7.71
C GLU A 362 -9.03 -24.30 6.44
N GLN A 363 -9.60 -24.63 5.28
CA GLN A 363 -8.91 -24.55 3.99
C GLN A 363 -8.43 -23.12 3.68
N PHE A 364 -9.26 -22.12 3.97
CA PHE A 364 -8.89 -20.72 3.77
C PHE A 364 -7.67 -20.33 4.62
N GLN A 365 -7.67 -20.66 5.92
CA GLN A 365 -6.53 -20.41 6.81
C GLN A 365 -5.28 -21.15 6.33
N GLU A 366 -5.41 -22.43 6.00
CA GLU A 366 -4.29 -23.25 5.54
C GLU A 366 -3.63 -22.63 4.32
N HIS A 367 -4.42 -22.25 3.32
CA HIS A 367 -3.91 -21.60 2.12
C HIS A 367 -3.27 -20.23 2.41
N CYS A 368 -3.79 -19.47 3.39
CA CYS A 368 -3.12 -18.24 3.84
C CYS A 368 -1.73 -18.54 4.40
N PHE A 369 -1.60 -19.56 5.24
CA PHE A 369 -0.34 -19.88 5.93
C PHE A 369 0.70 -20.47 4.97
N VAL A 370 0.29 -21.39 4.09
CA VAL A 370 1.16 -21.92 3.02
C VAL A 370 1.64 -20.78 2.13
N HIS A 371 0.76 -19.85 1.74
CA HIS A 371 1.15 -18.69 0.94
C HIS A 371 2.19 -17.83 1.64
N LEU A 372 1.95 -17.47 2.91
CA LEU A 372 2.83 -16.63 3.70
C LEU A 372 4.22 -17.26 3.89
N GLN A 373 4.26 -18.56 4.20
CA GLN A 373 5.50 -19.30 4.37
C GLN A 373 6.28 -19.38 3.05
N ALA A 374 5.60 -19.73 1.95
CA ALA A 374 6.22 -19.78 0.63
C ALA A 374 6.74 -18.40 0.18
N TYR A 375 5.99 -17.33 0.46
CA TYR A 375 6.41 -15.97 0.15
C TYR A 375 7.65 -15.55 0.97
N ALA A 376 7.69 -15.89 2.27
CA ALA A 376 8.86 -15.65 3.10
C ALA A 376 10.09 -16.41 2.58
N ASN A 377 9.92 -17.66 2.15
CA ASN A 377 10.99 -18.44 1.53
C ASN A 377 11.49 -17.80 0.22
N LEU A 378 10.58 -17.28 -0.62
CA LEU A 378 10.94 -16.55 -1.84
C LEU A 378 11.69 -15.25 -1.53
N ASN A 379 11.32 -14.53 -0.47
CA ASN A 379 12.05 -13.35 0.00
C ASN A 379 13.50 -13.70 0.38
N VAL A 380 13.69 -14.75 1.19
CA VAL A 380 15.03 -15.22 1.60
C VAL A 380 15.86 -15.65 0.39
N GLN A 381 15.28 -16.43 -0.53
CA GLN A 381 15.97 -16.86 -1.76
C GLN A 381 16.36 -15.66 -2.63
N GLY A 382 15.43 -14.73 -2.86
CA GLY A 382 15.68 -13.52 -3.64
C GLY A 382 16.73 -12.58 -3.04
N PHE A 383 16.87 -12.56 -1.71
CA PHE A 383 17.92 -11.80 -1.03
C PHE A 383 19.30 -12.47 -1.12
N LYS A 384 19.34 -13.81 -1.07
CA LYS A 384 20.57 -14.60 -1.22
C LYS A 384 21.09 -14.64 -2.66
N ALA A 385 20.21 -14.44 -3.65
CA ALA A 385 20.55 -14.51 -5.06
C ALA A 385 21.61 -13.46 -5.48
N LYS A 386 22.63 -13.90 -6.21
CA LYS A 386 23.78 -13.07 -6.63
C LYS A 386 23.79 -12.81 -8.15
N GLY A 387 24.42 -11.69 -8.53
CA GLY A 387 24.68 -11.39 -9.93
C GLY A 387 23.42 -11.39 -10.82
N LYS A 388 23.40 -12.32 -11.79
CA LYS A 388 22.35 -12.51 -12.80
C LYS A 388 21.35 -13.62 -12.44
N GLU A 389 21.43 -14.19 -11.24
CA GLU A 389 20.51 -15.24 -10.80
C GLU A 389 19.05 -14.75 -10.83
N PRO A 390 18.11 -15.61 -11.27
CA PRO A 390 16.69 -15.29 -11.28
C PRO A 390 16.14 -14.98 -9.88
N GLY A 391 15.14 -14.11 -9.82
CA GLY A 391 14.39 -13.85 -8.57
C GLY A 391 15.06 -12.91 -7.57
N ARG A 392 16.23 -12.37 -7.91
CA ARG A 392 16.95 -11.42 -7.06
C ARG A 392 16.10 -10.19 -6.73
N ASN A 393 15.92 -9.89 -5.44
CA ASN A 393 15.07 -8.79 -4.97
C ASN A 393 13.67 -8.76 -5.62
N CYS A 394 13.04 -9.92 -5.84
CA CYS A 394 11.70 -9.98 -6.45
C CYS A 394 10.56 -9.97 -5.43
N PHE A 395 10.80 -10.40 -4.19
CA PHE A 395 9.76 -10.59 -3.18
C PHE A 395 10.06 -9.76 -1.95
N VAL A 396 9.29 -8.70 -1.72
CA VAL A 396 9.41 -7.81 -0.56
C VAL A 396 8.36 -8.15 0.48
N LEU A 397 8.76 -8.24 1.74
CA LEU A 397 7.84 -8.37 2.86
C LEU A 397 7.20 -7.00 3.15
N LEU A 398 5.87 -6.99 3.13
CA LEU A 398 5.03 -5.84 3.45
C LEU A 398 4.26 -6.10 4.75
N PRO A 399 3.92 -5.06 5.54
CA PRO A 399 3.01 -5.20 6.68
C PRO A 399 1.71 -5.94 6.33
N LYS A 400 1.21 -5.78 5.10
CA LYS A 400 0.01 -6.44 4.56
C LYS A 400 0.05 -7.98 4.57
N HIS A 401 1.23 -8.61 4.68
CA HIS A 401 1.34 -10.06 4.89
C HIS A 401 0.90 -10.45 6.30
N HIS A 402 1.23 -9.63 7.30
CA HIS A 402 0.74 -9.83 8.66
C HIS A 402 -0.79 -9.62 8.75
N PHE A 403 -1.35 -8.70 7.95
CA PHE A 403 -2.81 -8.61 7.80
C PHE A 403 -3.42 -9.90 7.25
N LEU A 404 -2.76 -10.56 6.29
CA LEU A 404 -3.25 -11.83 5.77
C LEU A 404 -3.21 -12.95 6.81
N TYR A 405 -2.17 -12.97 7.66
CA TYR A 405 -2.09 -13.91 8.77
C TYR A 405 -3.32 -13.80 9.68
N HIS A 406 -3.64 -12.57 10.10
CA HIS A 406 -4.83 -12.31 10.91
C HIS A 406 -6.13 -12.64 10.18
N ALA A 407 -6.25 -12.31 8.90
CA ALA A 407 -7.43 -12.68 8.12
C ALA A 407 -7.68 -14.20 8.11
N GLY A 408 -6.62 -15.02 8.03
CA GLY A 408 -6.74 -16.48 8.13
C GLY A 408 -7.14 -16.97 9.52
N VAL A 409 -6.57 -16.40 10.59
CA VAL A 409 -6.92 -16.72 11.98
C VAL A 409 -8.38 -16.34 12.27
N ASP A 410 -8.76 -15.10 11.97
CA ASP A 410 -10.08 -14.56 12.24
C ASP A 410 -11.16 -15.29 11.44
N ALA A 411 -10.88 -15.65 10.17
CA ALA A 411 -11.80 -16.41 9.36
C ALA A 411 -12.02 -17.83 9.91
N LYS A 412 -10.99 -18.50 10.44
CA LYS A 412 -11.15 -19.81 11.08
C LYS A 412 -11.97 -19.74 12.35
N GLU A 413 -11.71 -18.73 13.19
CA GLU A 413 -12.42 -18.55 14.46
C GLU A 413 -13.88 -18.14 14.25
N THR A 414 -14.13 -17.12 13.43
CA THR A 414 -15.46 -16.51 13.28
C THR A 414 -16.30 -17.15 12.17
N ARG A 415 -15.67 -17.91 11.27
CA ARG A 415 -16.23 -18.42 10.02
C ARG A 415 -16.78 -17.33 9.09
N LEU A 416 -16.50 -16.06 9.35
CA LEU A 416 -16.90 -14.97 8.47
C LEU A 416 -15.98 -14.95 7.25
N ASN A 417 -16.57 -15.04 6.07
CA ASN A 417 -15.83 -14.94 4.82
C ASN A 417 -15.34 -13.49 4.64
N PRO A 418 -14.02 -13.25 4.52
CA PRO A 418 -13.49 -11.90 4.33
C PRO A 418 -14.03 -11.18 3.08
N LYS A 419 -14.57 -11.92 2.09
CA LYS A 419 -15.28 -11.36 0.93
C LYS A 419 -16.42 -10.43 1.32
N HIS A 420 -17.10 -10.71 2.43
CA HIS A 420 -18.26 -9.95 2.88
C HIS A 420 -17.92 -8.46 3.12
N PHE A 421 -16.67 -8.17 3.48
CA PHE A 421 -16.20 -6.82 3.80
C PHE A 421 -15.29 -6.22 2.73
N MET A 422 -15.29 -6.80 1.52
CA MET A 422 -14.48 -6.28 0.42
C MET A 422 -15.10 -5.04 -0.22
N LEU A 423 -14.30 -3.97 -0.30
CA LEU A 423 -14.76 -2.67 -0.80
C LEU A 423 -14.55 -2.46 -2.31
N LEU A 424 -14.88 -3.47 -3.12
CA LEU A 424 -14.72 -3.39 -4.59
C LEU A 424 -15.63 -2.34 -5.24
N SER A 425 -16.88 -2.23 -4.77
CA SER A 425 -17.83 -1.21 -5.25
C SER A 425 -17.42 0.19 -4.82
N ALA A 426 -16.94 0.33 -3.57
CA ALA A 426 -16.43 1.61 -3.09
C ALA A 426 -15.18 2.05 -3.87
N GLU A 427 -14.28 1.14 -4.22
CA GLU A 427 -13.12 1.45 -5.08
C GLU A 427 -13.55 1.96 -6.47
N SER A 428 -14.60 1.36 -7.04
CA SER A 428 -15.17 1.81 -8.32
C SER A 428 -15.78 3.21 -8.20
N PHE A 429 -16.49 3.47 -7.10
CA PHE A 429 -17.03 4.78 -6.77
C PHE A 429 -15.94 5.84 -6.57
N VAL A 430 -14.90 5.55 -5.79
CA VAL A 430 -13.74 6.43 -5.61
C VAL A 430 -13.09 6.76 -6.95
N GLY A 431 -12.95 5.77 -7.82
CA GLY A 431 -12.45 5.99 -9.18
C GLY A 431 -13.34 6.91 -10.02
N TYR A 432 -14.67 6.85 -9.83
CA TYR A 432 -15.62 7.76 -10.48
C TYR A 432 -15.51 9.19 -9.93
N VAL A 433 -15.53 9.35 -8.61
CA VAL A 433 -15.36 10.64 -7.93
C VAL A 433 -14.00 11.28 -8.30
N GLY A 434 -12.93 10.49 -8.36
CA GLY A 434 -11.61 10.96 -8.77
C GLY A 434 -11.55 11.43 -10.24
N ARG A 435 -12.39 10.89 -11.14
CA ARG A 435 -12.52 11.41 -12.52
C ARG A 435 -13.19 12.79 -12.53
N ILE A 436 -14.18 13.00 -11.67
CA ILE A 436 -14.84 14.30 -11.50
C ILE A 436 -13.82 15.30 -10.94
N GLY A 437 -13.11 14.93 -9.87
CA GLY A 437 -12.12 15.79 -9.22
C GLY A 437 -10.98 16.24 -10.12
N ARG A 438 -10.46 15.36 -11.00
CA ARG A 438 -9.45 15.72 -12.01
C ARG A 438 -9.90 16.81 -12.98
N ARG A 439 -11.20 17.09 -13.08
CA ARG A 439 -11.78 18.17 -13.91
C ARG A 439 -12.07 19.43 -13.09
N THR A 440 -11.50 19.57 -11.89
CA THR A 440 -11.68 20.73 -11.02
C THR A 440 -10.33 21.36 -10.70
N HIS A 441 -10.33 22.66 -10.40
CA HIS A 441 -9.12 23.37 -10.02
C HIS A 441 -8.69 22.99 -8.60
N ARG A 442 -7.37 22.85 -8.37
CA ARG A 442 -6.80 22.36 -7.09
C ARG A 442 -7.27 23.15 -5.87
N SER A 443 -7.38 24.48 -5.97
CA SER A 443 -7.85 25.34 -4.86
C SER A 443 -9.33 25.12 -4.49
N SER A 444 -10.10 24.45 -5.35
CA SER A 444 -11.55 24.26 -5.19
C SER A 444 -11.96 22.79 -5.28
N LEU A 445 -10.97 21.87 -5.23
CA LEU A 445 -11.11 20.46 -5.55
C LEU A 445 -12.26 19.81 -4.79
N THR A 446 -12.28 19.92 -3.47
CA THR A 446 -13.28 19.26 -2.62
C THR A 446 -14.70 19.73 -2.94
N LEU A 447 -14.95 21.05 -2.83
CA LEU A 447 -16.27 21.63 -3.05
C LEU A 447 -16.77 21.41 -4.48
N ARG A 448 -15.92 21.67 -5.50
CA ARG A 448 -16.31 21.52 -6.91
C ARG A 448 -16.49 20.07 -7.31
N THR A 449 -15.79 19.13 -6.69
CA THR A 449 -16.02 17.70 -6.93
C THR A 449 -17.40 17.29 -6.47
N ILE A 450 -17.80 17.70 -5.26
CA ILE A 450 -19.13 17.40 -4.70
C ILE A 450 -20.23 18.05 -5.54
N GLN A 451 -20.11 19.36 -5.85
CA GLN A 451 -21.09 20.06 -6.68
C GLN A 451 -21.28 19.39 -8.05
N LYS A 452 -20.18 19.02 -8.72
CA LYS A 452 -20.25 18.32 -10.01
C LYS A 452 -20.84 16.92 -9.88
N TYR A 453 -20.52 16.20 -8.81
CA TYR A 453 -21.11 14.89 -8.52
C TYR A 453 -22.63 15.01 -8.34
N LEU A 454 -23.11 15.97 -7.54
CA LEU A 454 -24.54 16.21 -7.34
C LEU A 454 -25.25 16.58 -8.64
N ALA A 455 -24.65 17.44 -9.47
CA ALA A 455 -25.20 17.79 -10.79
C ALA A 455 -25.32 16.56 -11.71
N LEU A 456 -24.30 15.69 -11.74
CA LEU A 456 -24.34 14.45 -12.52
C LEU A 456 -25.37 13.46 -11.98
N MET A 457 -25.55 13.40 -10.66
CA MET A 457 -26.59 12.56 -10.05
C MET A 457 -27.98 13.07 -10.38
N HIS A 458 -28.22 14.37 -10.30
CA HIS A 458 -29.49 14.97 -10.69
C HIS A 458 -29.86 14.65 -12.14
N LEU A 459 -28.91 14.82 -13.07
CA LEU A 459 -29.11 14.46 -14.48
C LEU A 459 -29.39 12.96 -14.68
N HIS A 460 -28.76 12.10 -13.88
CA HIS A 460 -28.98 10.66 -13.96
C HIS A 460 -30.38 10.27 -13.47
N VAL A 461 -30.83 10.83 -12.34
CA VAL A 461 -32.18 10.62 -11.79
C VAL A 461 -33.24 11.08 -12.78
N GLN A 462 -33.07 12.26 -13.39
CA GLN A 462 -34.01 12.76 -14.41
C GLN A 462 -34.14 11.84 -15.62
N ARG A 463 -33.05 11.17 -16.05
CA ARG A 463 -33.12 10.19 -17.15
C ARG A 463 -33.91 8.95 -16.75
N LEU A 464 -33.71 8.46 -15.54
CA LEU A 464 -34.45 7.31 -15.00
C LEU A 464 -35.94 7.63 -14.88
N GLU A 465 -36.30 8.82 -14.40
CA GLU A 465 -37.69 9.29 -14.33
C GLU A 465 -38.37 9.37 -15.72
N ARG A 466 -37.58 9.63 -16.77
CA ARG A 466 -38.05 9.65 -18.17
C ARG A 466 -38.08 8.26 -18.82
N GLY A 467 -37.66 7.21 -18.11
CA GLY A 467 -37.55 5.86 -18.67
C GLY A 467 -36.43 5.69 -19.70
N GLU A 468 -35.48 6.63 -19.78
CA GLU A 468 -34.32 6.51 -20.66
C GLU A 468 -33.35 5.48 -20.06
N GLN A 469 -33.19 4.32 -20.70
CA GLN A 469 -32.18 3.34 -20.29
C GLN A 469 -30.76 3.88 -20.50
N SER A 470 -29.90 3.63 -19.52
CA SER A 470 -28.54 4.17 -19.38
C SER A 470 -27.50 3.57 -20.32
#